data_AF-A0A7Y8X5L7-F1
#
_entry.id   AF-A0A7Y8X5L7-F1
#
_cell.length_a   1.000
_cell.length_b   1.000
_cell.length_c   1.000
_cell.angle_alpha   90.00
_cell.angle_beta   90.00
_cell.angle_gamma   90.00
#
_symmetry.space_group_name_H-M   'P 1'
#
loop_
_entity.id
_entity.type
_entity.pdbx_description
1 polymer ?
#
loop_
_entity_poly.entity_id
_entity_poly.type
_entity_poly.pdbx_seq_one_letter_code
_entity_poly.pdbx_strand_id
1 'polypeptide(L)'
;MQRKAVRRVLPGIAMLTALVAGVTGLTGCTSGKSGGDTADAKAGSSSPAPAPAGKYRSLPAPCKAADGKRLKAMLPAAATLTEDQRTQLYAGTADTSYDADRHVGCRWTAQTPEETRLLAVRFERVVSYDRTTNSDDDKAKQVYVRRLTDAHLPFPGPATPPTGTAASGPAPAAVPVGGV
;
A
#
# COMPACT_ATOMS: atom_id res chain seq x y z
N MET A 1 -45.05 22.39 12.83
CA MET A 1 -44.49 22.87 11.56
C MET A 1 -44.02 21.66 10.74
N GLN A 2 -44.79 21.27 9.74
CA GLN A 2 -44.56 20.04 8.96
C GLN A 2 -43.38 20.18 7.99
N ARG A 3 -42.53 19.15 7.93
CA ARG A 3 -41.44 19.01 6.96
C ARG A 3 -42.02 18.46 5.64
N LYS A 4 -42.09 19.29 4.60
CA LYS A 4 -42.41 18.83 3.23
C LYS A 4 -41.18 18.15 2.63
N ALA A 5 -41.23 16.83 2.51
CA ALA A 5 -40.27 16.05 1.73
C ALA A 5 -40.65 16.13 0.24
N VAL A 6 -39.77 16.72 -0.58
CA VAL A 6 -39.92 16.72 -2.04
C VAL A 6 -39.22 15.49 -2.59
N ARG A 7 -39.98 14.42 -2.86
CA ARG A 7 -39.51 13.28 -3.67
C ARG A 7 -39.45 13.72 -5.12
N ARG A 8 -38.26 13.89 -5.69
CA ARG A 8 -38.07 13.94 -7.14
C ARG A 8 -38.02 12.51 -7.67
N VAL A 9 -39.04 12.15 -8.44
CA VAL A 9 -39.12 10.91 -9.21
C VAL A 9 -38.45 11.18 -10.56
N LEU A 10 -37.36 10.46 -10.87
CA LEU A 10 -36.75 10.44 -12.20
C LEU A 10 -37.49 9.40 -13.06
N PRO A 11 -37.91 9.76 -14.29
CA PRO A 11 -38.60 8.84 -15.19
C PRO A 11 -37.61 7.83 -15.80
N GLY A 12 -38.11 6.61 -16.01
CA GLY A 12 -37.34 5.44 -16.40
C GLY A 12 -36.70 5.50 -17.78
N ILE A 13 -35.62 4.74 -17.91
CA ILE A 13 -35.09 4.28 -19.19
C ILE A 13 -35.47 2.81 -19.29
N ALA A 14 -36.40 2.54 -20.21
CA ALA A 14 -36.86 1.22 -20.57
C ALA A 14 -35.88 0.55 -21.56
N MET A 15 -35.68 -0.75 -21.35
CA MET A 15 -35.52 -1.84 -22.34
C MET A 15 -34.47 -1.72 -23.46
N LEU A 16 -33.55 -2.68 -23.49
CA LEU A 16 -33.24 -3.42 -24.73
C LEU A 16 -32.73 -4.83 -24.41
N THR A 17 -33.56 -5.79 -24.80
CA THR A 17 -33.39 -7.24 -24.78
C THR A 17 -32.56 -7.74 -25.97
N ALA A 18 -31.97 -8.92 -25.76
CA ALA A 18 -31.66 -9.98 -26.74
C ALA A 18 -30.32 -9.92 -27.50
N LEU A 19 -29.45 -10.90 -27.21
CA LEU A 19 -28.97 -11.85 -28.22
C LEU A 19 -28.33 -13.07 -27.51
N VAL A 20 -29.14 -14.12 -27.39
CA VAL A 20 -28.72 -15.50 -27.16
C VAL A 20 -28.63 -16.15 -28.54
N ALA A 21 -27.42 -16.44 -29.02
CA ALA A 21 -27.17 -17.41 -30.09
C ALA A 21 -25.68 -17.73 -30.12
N GLY A 22 -25.31 -18.99 -29.84
CA GLY A 22 -23.92 -19.43 -29.98
C GLY A 22 -23.52 -20.68 -29.20
N VAL A 23 -24.44 -21.58 -28.87
CA VAL A 23 -24.14 -22.94 -28.39
C VAL A 23 -24.42 -23.96 -29.49
N THR A 24 -23.50 -24.13 -30.43
CA THR A 24 -23.44 -25.33 -31.29
C THR A 24 -22.01 -25.55 -31.77
N GLY A 25 -21.35 -26.56 -31.20
CA GLY A 25 -20.01 -26.96 -31.65
C GLY A 25 -19.41 -28.09 -30.83
N LEU A 26 -20.21 -29.06 -30.39
CA LEU A 26 -19.73 -30.29 -29.75
C LEU A 26 -19.92 -31.46 -30.73
N THR A 27 -18.98 -31.63 -31.66
CA THR A 27 -18.90 -32.81 -32.51
C THR A 27 -17.44 -33.10 -32.90
N GLY A 28 -16.94 -34.26 -32.53
CA GLY A 28 -15.85 -34.92 -33.28
C GLY A 28 -14.66 -35.40 -32.45
N CYS A 29 -14.79 -36.56 -31.80
CA CYS A 29 -13.66 -37.46 -31.67
C CYS A 29 -13.36 -38.02 -33.06
N THR A 30 -12.25 -37.63 -33.69
CA THR A 30 -11.68 -38.37 -34.81
C THR A 30 -10.15 -38.33 -34.70
N SER A 31 -9.61 -39.53 -34.60
CA SER A 31 -8.19 -39.84 -34.62
C SER A 31 -7.64 -39.60 -36.03
N GLY A 32 -7.03 -38.43 -36.24
CA GLY A 32 -6.33 -38.10 -37.49
C GLY A 32 -4.82 -38.04 -37.26
N LYS A 33 -4.11 -39.10 -37.65
CA LYS A 33 -2.66 -39.07 -37.82
C LYS A 33 -2.38 -38.52 -39.23
N SER A 34 -1.80 -37.33 -39.34
CA SER A 34 -1.09 -36.89 -40.54
C SER A 34 -0.13 -35.78 -40.16
N GLY A 35 1.15 -36.02 -40.49
CA GLY A 35 2.22 -35.06 -40.34
C GLY A 35 2.04 -33.86 -41.27
N GLY A 36 2.47 -32.72 -40.77
CA GLY A 36 2.51 -31.45 -41.48
C GLY A 36 2.80 -30.36 -40.44
N ASP A 37 3.91 -29.67 -40.62
CA ASP A 37 4.36 -28.55 -39.79
C ASP A 37 3.26 -27.52 -39.54
N THR A 38 2.53 -27.68 -38.43
CA THR A 38 1.75 -26.60 -37.84
C THR A 38 2.67 -25.89 -36.85
N ALA A 39 3.43 -24.92 -37.35
CA ALA A 39 3.91 -23.85 -36.49
C ALA A 39 2.68 -23.27 -35.77
N ASP A 40 2.63 -23.47 -34.46
CA ASP A 40 1.50 -23.08 -33.62
C ASP A 40 1.23 -21.59 -33.84
N ALA A 41 0.06 -21.22 -34.39
CA ALA A 41 -0.32 -19.82 -34.60
C ALA A 41 -0.48 -19.05 -33.28
N LYS A 42 -0.34 -19.76 -32.14
CA LYS A 42 -0.22 -19.22 -30.78
C LYS A 42 1.23 -19.07 -30.31
N ALA A 43 2.23 -19.17 -31.20
CA ALA A 43 3.59 -18.67 -30.98
C ALA A 43 3.59 -17.12 -30.93
N GLY A 44 2.72 -16.57 -30.08
CA GLY A 44 2.67 -15.17 -29.74
C GLY A 44 3.98 -14.81 -29.05
N SER A 45 4.54 -13.70 -29.51
CA SER A 45 5.64 -12.92 -28.92
C SER A 45 6.01 -13.36 -27.50
N SER A 46 7.28 -13.74 -27.33
CA SER A 46 7.99 -13.95 -26.07
C SER A 46 7.25 -13.36 -24.85
N SER A 47 6.80 -14.24 -23.94
CA SER A 47 6.19 -13.81 -22.69
C SER A 47 7.08 -12.72 -22.06
N PRO A 48 6.54 -11.51 -21.77
CA PRO A 48 7.34 -10.43 -21.25
C PRO A 48 8.04 -10.90 -19.97
N ALA A 49 9.33 -10.57 -19.83
CA ALA A 49 10.11 -10.90 -18.63
C ALA A 49 9.32 -10.51 -17.36
N PRO A 50 9.42 -11.29 -16.26
CA PRO A 50 8.70 -10.98 -15.03
C PRO A 50 9.00 -9.54 -14.58
N ALA A 51 7.99 -8.85 -14.06
CA ALA A 51 8.18 -7.51 -13.51
C ALA A 51 9.24 -7.54 -12.39
N PRO A 52 10.07 -6.50 -12.23
CA PRO A 52 11.02 -6.44 -11.13
C PRO A 52 10.29 -6.56 -9.78
N ALA A 53 10.92 -7.21 -8.82
CA ALA A 53 10.35 -7.37 -7.49
C ALA A 53 10.13 -6.00 -6.83
N GLY A 54 8.97 -5.81 -6.20
CA GLY A 54 8.68 -4.60 -5.45
C GLY A 54 9.67 -4.41 -4.30
N LYS A 55 9.98 -3.14 -3.97
CA LYS A 55 10.89 -2.75 -2.88
C LYS A 55 10.54 -3.38 -1.52
N TYR A 56 9.24 -3.54 -1.25
CA TYR A 56 8.72 -4.07 0.00
C TYR A 56 7.97 -5.39 -0.23
N ARG A 57 8.33 -6.41 0.55
CA ARG A 57 7.59 -7.68 0.62
C ARG A 57 6.32 -7.55 1.45
N SER A 58 6.37 -6.78 2.54
CA SER A 58 5.25 -6.45 3.43
C SER A 58 5.23 -4.95 3.71
N LEU A 59 4.08 -4.42 4.10
CA LEU A 59 3.97 -2.99 4.44
C LEU A 59 4.73 -2.67 5.75
N PRO A 60 5.40 -1.51 5.83
CA PRO A 60 6.05 -1.08 7.07
C PRO A 60 5.05 -0.88 8.21
N ALA A 61 5.53 -0.99 9.45
CA ALA A 61 4.71 -0.72 10.64
C ALA A 61 4.32 0.78 10.69
N PRO A 62 3.03 1.12 10.56
CA PRO A 62 2.60 2.52 10.36
C PRO A 62 2.85 3.40 11.59
N CYS A 63 2.70 2.87 12.80
CA CYS A 63 2.95 3.64 14.02
C CYS A 63 4.44 3.92 14.30
N LYS A 64 5.35 3.29 13.55
CA LYS A 64 6.80 3.56 13.64
C LYS A 64 7.30 4.46 12.50
N ALA A 65 6.39 4.98 11.66
CA ALA A 65 6.75 5.78 10.49
C ALA A 65 7.28 7.18 10.85
N ALA A 66 6.85 7.74 11.99
CA ALA A 66 7.29 9.03 12.47
C ALA A 66 8.18 8.86 13.71
N ASP A 67 9.31 9.57 13.75
CA ASP A 67 10.20 9.56 14.91
C ASP A 67 9.55 10.30 16.09
N GLY A 68 9.92 9.90 17.31
CA GLY A 68 9.33 10.44 18.53
C GLY A 68 9.56 11.95 18.73
N LYS A 69 10.68 12.49 18.21
CA LYS A 69 10.95 13.94 18.31
C LYS A 69 10.01 14.73 17.41
N ARG A 70 9.81 14.27 16.18
CA ARG A 70 8.89 14.87 15.21
C ARG A 70 7.43 14.72 15.65
N LEU A 71 7.05 13.56 16.21
CA LEU A 71 5.73 13.37 16.80
C LEU A 71 5.46 14.37 17.93
N LYS A 72 6.38 14.53 18.88
CA LYS A 72 6.25 15.53 19.97
C LYS A 72 6.12 16.97 19.47
N ALA A 73 6.84 17.31 18.39
CA ALA A 73 6.76 18.65 17.80
C ALA A 73 5.42 18.91 17.08
N MET A 74 4.86 17.91 16.39
CA MET A 74 3.59 18.05 15.69
C MET A 74 2.37 17.92 16.62
N LEU A 75 2.50 17.09 17.66
CA LEU A 75 1.44 16.69 18.59
C LEU A 75 1.85 16.96 20.04
N PRO A 76 1.89 18.24 20.48
CA PRO A 76 2.20 18.56 21.86
C PRO A 76 1.20 17.92 22.81
N ALA A 77 1.70 17.15 23.77
CA ALA A 77 0.89 16.52 24.80
C ALA A 77 0.37 17.55 25.82
N ALA A 78 -0.86 17.38 26.29
CA ALA A 78 -1.37 18.19 27.39
C ALA A 78 -0.51 18.01 28.65
N ALA A 79 -0.30 19.11 29.38
CA ALA A 79 0.48 19.12 30.63
C ALA A 79 -0.12 18.20 31.71
N THR A 80 -1.42 17.92 31.63
CA THR A 80 -2.17 17.07 32.57
C THR A 80 -1.93 15.57 32.37
N LEU A 81 -1.36 15.14 31.24
CA LEU A 81 -1.09 13.73 30.98
C LEU A 81 0.07 13.21 31.83
N THR A 82 -0.07 12.02 32.39
CA THR A 82 1.02 11.27 33.03
C THR A 82 2.03 10.77 31.99
N GLU A 83 3.21 10.33 32.43
CA GLU A 83 4.23 9.83 31.49
C GLU A 83 3.78 8.57 30.73
N ASP A 84 3.04 7.67 31.39
CA ASP A 84 2.46 6.50 30.75
C ASP A 84 1.43 6.89 29.68
N GLN A 85 0.59 7.89 29.98
CA GLN A 85 -0.39 8.41 29.02
C GLN A 85 0.29 9.09 27.83
N ARG A 86 1.39 9.82 28.04
CA ARG A 86 2.19 10.39 26.94
C ARG A 86 2.85 9.31 26.11
N THR A 87 3.36 8.25 26.73
CA THR A 87 3.94 7.11 26.03
C THR A 87 2.89 6.44 25.15
N GLN A 88 1.68 6.22 25.68
CA GLN A 88 0.57 5.66 24.91
C GLN A 88 0.09 6.59 23.79
N LEU A 89 0.03 7.90 24.06
CA LEU A 89 -0.28 8.91 23.04
C LEU A 89 0.68 8.76 21.86
N TYR A 90 2.00 8.75 22.11
CA TYR A 90 3.02 8.70 21.05
C TYR A 90 3.20 7.32 20.43
N ALA A 91 2.80 6.23 21.11
CA ALA A 91 2.73 4.90 20.52
C ALA A 91 1.75 4.84 19.33
N GLY A 92 0.73 5.70 19.33
CA GLY A 92 -0.29 5.76 18.30
C GLY A 92 -1.26 4.59 18.36
N THR A 93 -2.29 4.66 17.54
CA THR A 93 -3.28 3.59 17.38
C THR A 93 -3.26 3.10 15.95
N ALA A 94 -2.95 1.82 15.76
CA ALA A 94 -3.01 1.20 14.45
C ALA A 94 -4.47 1.15 13.96
N ASP A 95 -4.68 1.47 12.68
CA ASP A 95 -5.98 1.32 12.05
C ASP A 95 -6.25 -0.18 11.81
N THR A 96 -7.48 -0.62 12.05
CA THR A 96 -7.91 -1.99 11.71
C THR A 96 -7.88 -2.16 10.19
N SER A 97 -7.16 -3.18 9.70
CA SER A 97 -7.13 -3.55 8.29
C SER A 97 -7.47 -5.02 8.12
N TYR A 98 -8.40 -5.31 7.22
CA TYR A 98 -8.70 -6.67 6.75
C TYR A 98 -7.83 -7.08 5.56
N ASP A 99 -7.10 -6.13 4.97
CA ASP A 99 -6.17 -6.32 3.84
C ASP A 99 -4.83 -5.67 4.19
N ALA A 100 -4.17 -6.19 5.24
CA ALA A 100 -2.92 -5.63 5.77
C ALA A 100 -1.72 -5.80 4.81
N ASP A 101 -1.86 -6.63 3.77
CA ASP A 101 -0.87 -6.75 2.70
C ASP A 101 -0.94 -5.58 1.71
N ARG A 102 -2.09 -4.91 1.62
CA ARG A 102 -2.34 -3.80 0.69
C ARG A 102 -2.46 -2.44 1.36
N HIS A 103 -3.05 -2.36 2.55
CA HIS A 103 -3.24 -1.11 3.30
C HIS A 103 -3.04 -1.29 4.80
N VAL A 104 -2.23 -0.43 5.40
CA VAL A 104 -2.10 -0.30 6.86
C VAL A 104 -2.04 1.17 7.26
N GLY A 105 -2.53 1.51 8.45
CA GLY A 105 -2.56 2.88 8.93
C GLY A 105 -2.25 3.02 10.41
N CYS A 106 -1.88 4.22 10.82
CA CYS A 106 -1.76 4.61 12.22
C CYS A 106 -2.25 6.04 12.40
N ARG A 107 -2.92 6.26 13.53
CA ARG A 107 -3.46 7.56 13.92
C ARG A 107 -2.97 7.95 15.31
N TRP A 108 -2.80 9.25 15.48
CA TRP A 108 -2.54 9.89 16.76
C TRP A 108 -3.56 11.00 16.95
N THR A 109 -3.91 11.26 18.20
CA THR A 109 -4.77 12.39 18.56
C THR A 109 -4.25 13.00 19.84
N ALA A 110 -3.80 14.25 19.77
CA ALA A 110 -3.39 15.03 20.93
C ALA A 110 -4.44 16.12 21.17
N GLN A 111 -4.98 16.17 22.39
CA GLN A 111 -5.87 17.24 22.82
C GLN A 111 -5.19 18.07 23.91
N THR A 112 -5.22 19.38 23.74
CA THR A 112 -4.93 20.37 24.78
C THR A 112 -6.18 21.22 25.04
N PRO A 113 -6.21 22.05 26.09
CA PRO A 113 -7.33 22.98 26.30
C PRO A 113 -7.55 23.96 25.14
N GLU A 114 -6.49 24.26 24.37
CA GLU A 114 -6.51 25.23 23.28
C GLU A 114 -6.87 24.59 21.93
N GLU A 115 -6.44 23.35 21.67
CA GLU A 115 -6.63 22.71 20.37
C GLU A 115 -6.64 21.18 20.40
N THR A 116 -7.18 20.58 19.34
CA THR A 116 -7.04 19.15 19.04
C THR A 116 -6.26 18.97 17.75
N ARG A 117 -5.14 18.23 17.83
CA ARG A 117 -4.32 17.89 16.69
C ARG A 117 -4.46 16.43 16.33
N LEU A 118 -4.60 16.17 15.03
CA LEU A 118 -4.75 14.85 14.45
C LEU A 118 -3.60 14.59 13.48
N LEU A 119 -3.00 13.42 13.59
CA LEU A 119 -2.04 12.92 12.60
C LEU A 119 -2.48 11.53 12.17
N ALA A 120 -2.44 11.28 10.87
CA ALA A 120 -2.65 9.97 10.30
C ALA A 120 -1.56 9.68 9.27
N VAL A 121 -1.01 8.47 9.33
CA VAL A 121 -0.09 7.93 8.33
C VAL A 121 -0.69 6.65 7.80
N ARG A 122 -0.77 6.52 6.48
CA ARG A 122 -1.26 5.32 5.81
C ARG A 122 -0.24 4.86 4.78
N PHE A 123 0.02 3.57 4.76
CA PHE A 123 0.79 2.92 3.72
C PHE A 123 -0.16 2.15 2.82
N GLU A 124 0.04 2.31 1.52
CA GLU A 124 -0.67 1.60 0.47
C GLU A 124 0.34 0.95 -0.45
N ARG A 125 0.11 -0.31 -0.79
CA ARG A 125 0.89 -1.02 -1.79
C ARG A 125 0.38 -0.65 -3.19
N VAL A 126 1.17 0.12 -3.92
CA VAL A 126 0.93 0.45 -5.33
C VAL A 126 1.86 -0.37 -6.22
N VAL A 127 1.32 -0.93 -7.30
CA VAL A 127 2.11 -1.65 -8.32
C VAL A 127 2.22 -0.73 -9.52
N SER A 128 3.44 -0.35 -9.89
CA SER A 128 3.67 0.30 -11.18
C SER A 128 3.58 -0.76 -12.28
N TYR A 129 2.63 -0.58 -13.20
CA TYR A 129 2.49 -1.41 -14.40
C TYR A 129 3.30 -0.88 -15.58
N ASP A 130 3.76 0.37 -15.50
CA ASP A 130 4.65 0.95 -16.51
C ASP A 130 6.11 0.67 -16.11
N ARG A 131 6.78 -0.11 -16.96
CA ARG A 131 8.16 -0.56 -16.74
C ARG A 131 9.20 0.47 -17.20
N THR A 132 8.76 1.47 -17.97
CA THR A 132 9.62 2.46 -18.65
C THR A 132 9.50 3.85 -18.04
N THR A 133 8.36 4.14 -17.41
CA THR A 133 8.05 5.45 -16.85
C THR A 133 8.20 5.41 -15.34
N ASN A 134 8.99 6.33 -14.80
CA ASN A 134 9.23 6.64 -13.37
C ASN A 134 8.34 5.90 -12.35
N SER A 135 8.98 5.27 -11.36
CA SER A 135 8.31 4.67 -10.21
C SER A 135 7.31 5.64 -9.59
N ASP A 136 6.19 5.14 -9.07
CA ASP A 136 5.23 5.97 -8.33
C ASP A 136 5.89 6.71 -7.14
N ASP A 137 6.97 6.15 -6.57
CA ASP A 137 7.81 6.84 -5.59
C ASP A 137 8.43 8.12 -6.15
N ASP A 138 8.91 8.10 -7.40
CA ASP A 138 9.52 9.27 -8.04
C ASP A 138 8.46 10.31 -8.42
N LYS A 139 7.29 9.86 -8.88
CA LYS A 139 6.13 10.74 -9.07
C LYS A 139 5.68 11.36 -7.75
N ALA A 140 5.63 10.60 -6.66
CA ALA A 140 5.27 11.10 -5.34
C ALA A 140 6.27 12.15 -4.85
N LYS A 141 7.58 11.95 -5.05
CA LYS A 141 8.60 12.98 -4.77
C LYS A 141 8.34 14.25 -5.58
N GLN A 142 8.04 14.16 -6.86
CA GLN A 142 7.72 15.32 -7.71
C GLN A 142 6.47 16.06 -7.22
N VAL A 143 5.41 15.34 -6.84
CA VAL A 143 4.19 15.92 -6.25
C VAL A 143 4.49 16.62 -4.92
N TYR A 144 5.30 16.00 -4.06
CA TYR A 144 5.72 16.58 -2.79
C TYR A 144 6.50 17.88 -3.00
N VAL A 145 7.52 17.85 -3.87
CA VAL A 145 8.34 19.01 -4.24
C VAL A 145 7.46 20.14 -4.75
N ARG A 146 6.54 19.86 -5.67
CA ARG A 146 5.60 20.85 -6.19
C ARG A 146 4.75 21.47 -5.07
N ARG A 147 4.13 20.65 -4.22
CA ARG A 147 3.29 21.13 -3.10
C ARG A 147 4.07 22.00 -2.12
N LEU A 148 5.34 21.64 -1.87
CA LEU A 148 6.22 22.39 -0.98
C LEU A 148 6.57 23.76 -1.56
N THR A 149 6.88 23.81 -2.86
CA THR A 149 7.08 25.06 -3.61
C THR A 149 5.82 25.93 -3.63
N ASP A 150 4.66 25.36 -3.96
CA ASP A 150 3.38 26.08 -3.99
C ASP A 150 3.03 26.66 -2.60
N ALA A 151 3.40 25.95 -1.52
CA ALA A 151 3.21 26.37 -0.14
C ALA A 151 4.30 27.33 0.39
N HIS A 152 5.31 27.67 -0.42
CA HIS A 152 6.45 28.51 -0.02
C HIS A 152 7.17 28.01 1.25
N LEU A 153 7.24 26.70 1.43
CA LEU A 153 7.91 26.07 2.56
C LEU A 153 9.36 25.71 2.20
N PRO A 154 10.30 25.68 3.15
CA PRO A 154 11.68 25.31 2.88
C PRO A 154 11.81 23.83 2.55
N PHE A 155 12.70 23.49 1.61
CA PHE A 155 12.99 22.08 1.28
C PHE A 155 13.66 21.39 2.47
N PRO A 156 13.17 20.20 2.89
CA PRO A 156 13.90 19.41 3.87
C PRO A 156 15.26 19.00 3.28
N GLY A 157 16.35 19.26 4.00
CA GLY A 157 17.69 18.85 3.61
C GLY A 157 17.83 17.32 3.47
N PRO A 158 18.95 16.81 2.93
CA PRO A 158 19.14 15.39 2.69
C PRO A 158 18.95 14.57 3.98
N ALA A 159 18.02 13.62 3.95
CA ALA A 159 17.82 12.68 5.05
C ALA A 159 18.95 11.64 5.02
N THR A 160 19.75 11.57 6.09
CA THR A 160 20.75 10.51 6.26
C THR A 160 20.04 9.16 6.33
N PRO A 161 20.34 8.19 5.45
CA PRO A 161 19.72 6.87 5.54
C PRO A 161 20.11 6.21 6.88
N PRO A 162 19.20 5.46 7.53
CA PRO A 162 19.55 4.70 8.71
C PRO A 162 20.59 3.64 8.31
N THR A 163 21.78 3.72 8.90
CA THR A 163 22.79 2.66 8.82
C THR A 163 22.19 1.41 9.45
N GLY A 164 21.79 0.45 8.61
CA GLY A 164 21.37 -0.86 9.08
C GLY A 164 22.58 -1.57 9.67
N THR A 165 22.66 -1.66 11.00
CA THR A 165 23.57 -2.60 11.66
C THR A 165 23.11 -4.01 11.27
N ALA A 166 23.81 -4.63 10.32
CA ALA A 166 23.71 -6.07 10.11
C ALA A 166 24.17 -6.74 11.40
N ALA A 167 23.22 -7.21 12.21
CA ALA A 167 23.54 -8.08 13.33
C ALA A 167 24.00 -9.42 12.75
N SER A 168 25.32 -9.63 12.70
CA SER A 168 25.92 -10.94 12.54
C SER A 168 25.48 -11.79 13.73
N GLY A 169 24.49 -12.67 13.51
CA GLY A 169 24.09 -13.66 14.51
C GLY A 169 25.27 -14.61 14.80
N PRO A 170 25.51 -14.99 16.06
CA PRO A 170 26.57 -15.94 16.38
C PRO A 170 26.24 -17.32 15.81
N ALA A 171 27.23 -17.94 15.18
CA ALA A 171 27.17 -19.32 14.69
C ALA A 171 26.93 -20.30 15.86
N PRO A 172 26.13 -21.37 15.69
CA PRO A 172 25.97 -22.37 16.73
C PRO A 172 27.29 -23.13 16.92
N ALA A 173 27.78 -23.15 18.16
CA ALA A 173 28.98 -23.87 18.56
C ALA A 173 28.78 -25.39 18.42
N ALA A 174 29.73 -26.05 17.77
CA ALA A 174 29.82 -27.50 17.70
C ALA A 174 30.14 -28.09 19.09
N VAL A 175 29.35 -29.07 19.53
CA VAL A 175 29.63 -29.90 20.70
C VAL A 175 30.68 -30.95 20.36
N PRO A 176 31.81 -31.06 21.09
CA PRO A 176 32.73 -32.18 20.91
C PRO A 176 32.19 -33.43 21.63
N VAL A 177 32.06 -34.52 20.89
CA VAL A 177 31.81 -35.87 21.43
C VAL A 177 33.14 -36.39 22.00
N GLY A 178 33.21 -36.52 23.32
CA GLY A 178 34.34 -37.15 24.01
C GLY A 178 34.29 -38.67 23.89
N GLY A 179 35.44 -39.27 23.58
CA GLY A 179 35.64 -40.72 23.50
C GLY A 179 35.90 -41.37 24.85
N VAL A 180 35.73 -42.70 24.84
CA VAL A 180 36.38 -43.68 25.72
C VAL A 180 37.17 -44.65 24.85
#